data_AF-A0A544Z919-F1
#
_entry.id   AF-A0A544Z919-F1
#
_cell.length_a   1.000
_cell.length_b   1.000
_cell.length_c   1.000
_cell.angle_alpha   90.00
_cell.angle_beta   90.00
_cell.angle_gamma   90.00
#
_symmetry.space_group_name_H-M   'P 1'
#
loop_
_entity.id
_entity.type
_entity.pdbx_description
1 polymer ?
#
loop_
_entity_poly.entity_id
_entity_poly.type
_entity_poly.pdbx_seq_one_letter_code
_entity_poly.pdbx_strand_id
1 'polypeptide(L)'
;MSPWAEVLGRIQARDADGTARLVTQLDAAGRRQIATELPGYLQQLRRGRWESPRDLTAEAPALRVAGAACLTGAAQVASWLSHRDLQVWRSLDDPDRMVAVLRHRPEPMPRMRLSRRAI
;
A
#
# COMPACT_ATOMS: atom_id res chain seq x y z
N MET A 1 -7.32 13.66 -14.76
CA MET A 1 -7.90 13.00 -13.57
C MET A 1 -6.88 13.06 -12.44
N SER A 2 -7.31 12.99 -11.18
CA SER A 2 -6.40 13.02 -10.04
C SER A 2 -5.68 11.66 -9.90
N PRO A 3 -4.35 11.61 -9.66
CA PRO A 3 -3.62 10.35 -9.40
C PRO A 3 -4.27 9.49 -8.30
N TRP A 4 -4.83 10.17 -7.29
CA TRP A 4 -5.59 9.51 -6.22
C TRP A 4 -6.86 8.83 -6.73
N ALA A 5 -7.62 9.48 -7.61
CA ALA A 5 -8.87 8.93 -8.14
C ALA A 5 -8.64 7.67 -8.98
N GLU A 6 -7.54 7.62 -9.74
CA GLU A 6 -7.17 6.45 -10.54
C GLU A 6 -6.75 5.27 -9.66
N VAL A 7 -5.92 5.52 -8.64
CA VAL A 7 -5.53 4.49 -7.66
C VAL A 7 -6.73 4.00 -6.86
N LEU A 8 -7.61 4.91 -6.42
CA LEU A 8 -8.83 4.57 -5.71
C LEU A 8 -9.76 3.68 -6.54
N GLY A 9 -9.93 3.98 -7.82
CA GLY A 9 -10.71 3.14 -8.73
C GLY A 9 -10.14 1.72 -8.85
N ARG A 10 -8.82 1.57 -8.87
CA ARG A 10 -8.16 0.25 -8.90
C ARG A 10 -8.24 -0.51 -7.58
N ILE A 11 -8.17 0.20 -6.45
CA ILE A 11 -8.40 -0.38 -5.13
C ILE A 11 -9.83 -0.93 -5.03
N GLN A 12 -10.82 -0.13 -5.43
CA GLN A 12 -12.23 -0.54 -5.43
C GLN A 12 -12.51 -1.69 -6.42
N ALA A 13 -11.81 -1.71 -7.56
CA ALA A 13 -11.85 -2.82 -8.51
C ALA A 13 -11.07 -4.06 -8.05
N ARG A 14 -10.41 -4.03 -6.88
CA ARG A 14 -9.59 -5.11 -6.31
C ARG A 14 -8.40 -5.49 -7.20
N ASP A 15 -7.92 -4.55 -8.00
CA ASP A 15 -6.86 -4.75 -9.00
C ASP A 15 -5.49 -4.35 -8.42
N ALA A 16 -4.87 -5.28 -7.69
CA ALA A 16 -3.56 -5.04 -7.09
C ALA A 16 -2.44 -4.91 -8.14
N ASP A 17 -2.52 -5.62 -9.26
CA ASP A 17 -1.54 -5.56 -10.34
C ASP A 17 -1.60 -4.23 -11.09
N GLY A 18 -2.80 -3.78 -11.45
CA GLY A 18 -3.00 -2.48 -12.05
C GLY A 18 -2.66 -1.34 -11.09
N THR A 19 -2.87 -1.52 -9.79
CA THR A 19 -2.39 -0.57 -8.76
C THR A 19 -0.86 -0.51 -8.78
N ALA A 20 -0.16 -1.64 -8.78
CA ALA A 20 1.31 -1.70 -8.82
C ALA A 20 1.88 -0.99 -10.06
N ARG A 21 1.34 -1.31 -11.25
CA ARG A 21 1.77 -0.69 -12.51
C ARG A 21 1.57 0.83 -12.48
N LEU A 22 0.41 1.28 -12.00
CA LEU A 22 0.09 2.71 -11.92
C LEU A 22 1.04 3.45 -10.98
N VAL A 23 1.25 2.95 -9.75
CA VAL A 23 2.11 3.62 -8.76
C VAL A 23 3.58 3.64 -9.16
N THR A 24 4.05 2.68 -9.97
CA THR A 24 5.42 2.70 -10.53
C THR A 24 5.61 3.77 -11.61
N GLN A 25 4.54 4.19 -12.29
CA GLN A 25 4.59 5.20 -13.36
C GLN A 25 4.38 6.63 -12.83
N LEU A 26 3.93 6.79 -11.59
CA LEU A 26 3.70 8.10 -10.98
C LEU A 26 5.01 8.82 -10.67
N ASP A 27 4.97 10.14 -10.72
CA ASP A 27 6.04 11.01 -10.26
C ASP A 27 6.03 11.15 -8.73
N ALA A 28 7.00 11.90 -8.20
CA ALA A 28 7.09 12.12 -6.74
C ALA A 28 5.88 12.89 -6.18
N ALA A 29 5.27 13.78 -6.96
CA ALA A 29 4.11 14.56 -6.55
C ALA A 29 2.86 13.68 -6.43
N GLY A 30 2.59 12.83 -7.43
CA GLY A 30 1.49 11.88 -7.42
C GLY A 30 1.61 10.85 -6.30
N ARG A 31 2.83 10.34 -6.04
CA ARG A 31 3.07 9.45 -4.89
C ARG A 31 2.79 10.11 -3.54
N ARG A 32 3.22 11.37 -3.36
CA ARG A 32 2.95 12.13 -2.12
C ARG A 32 1.46 12.38 -1.93
N GLN A 33 0.75 12.70 -3.01
CA GLN A 33 -0.69 12.90 -2.94
C GLN A 33 -1.40 11.62 -2.47
N ILE A 34 -1.04 10.46 -3.03
CA ILE A 34 -1.59 9.17 -2.59
C ILE A 34 -1.24 8.91 -1.13
N ALA A 35 0.00 9.15 -0.71
CA ALA A 35 0.44 8.94 0.67
C ALA A 35 -0.38 9.74 1.69
N THR A 36 -0.85 10.93 1.32
CA THR A 36 -1.72 11.78 2.17
C THR A 36 -3.14 11.23 2.27
N GLU A 37 -3.71 10.77 1.17
CA GLU A 37 -5.13 10.36 1.10
C GLU A 37 -5.37 8.92 1.57
N LEU A 38 -4.39 8.03 1.36
CA LEU A 38 -4.50 6.58 1.61
C LEU A 38 -4.91 6.23 3.06
N PRO A 39 -4.33 6.85 4.11
CA PRO A 39 -4.73 6.56 5.50
C PRO A 39 -6.15 7.04 5.82
N GLY A 40 -6.55 8.18 5.25
CA GLY A 40 -7.90 8.73 5.40
C GLY A 40 -8.94 7.80 4.79
N TYR A 41 -8.67 7.25 3.61
CA TYR A 41 -9.54 6.26 2.98
C TYR A 41 -9.68 4.97 3.79
N LEU A 42 -8.57 4.42 4.30
CA LEU A 42 -8.62 3.26 5.20
C LEU A 42 -9.49 3.54 6.43
N GLN A 43 -9.40 4.74 7.00
CA GLN A 43 -10.21 5.11 8.16
C GLN A 43 -11.69 5.31 7.81
N GLN A 44 -12.01 5.87 6.64
CA GLN A 44 -13.39 5.98 6.14
C GLN A 44 -14.02 4.60 5.92
N LEU A 45 -13.27 3.69 5.28
CA LEU A 45 -13.70 2.31 5.12
C LEU A 45 -14.07 1.71 6.47
N ARG A 46 -13.15 1.77 7.46
CA ARG A 46 -13.37 1.31 8.85
C ARG A 46 -14.62 1.88 9.53
N ARG A 47 -15.05 3.09 9.18
CA ARG A 47 -16.14 3.79 9.88
C ARG A 47 -17.51 3.64 9.25
N GLY A 48 -17.63 3.33 7.95
CA GLY A 48 -18.94 3.49 7.30
C GLY A 48 -19.21 2.66 6.05
N ARG A 49 -18.30 1.79 5.58
CA ARG A 49 -18.49 1.12 4.28
C ARG A 49 -18.43 -0.39 4.27
N TRP A 50 -18.13 -1.05 5.40
CA TRP A 50 -18.14 -2.51 5.47
C TRP A 50 -19.57 -3.02 5.64
N GLU A 51 -20.27 -3.31 4.54
CA GLU A 51 -21.46 -4.16 4.62
C GLU A 51 -21.06 -5.61 4.96
N SER A 52 -19.82 -6.02 4.65
CA SER A 52 -19.26 -7.33 5.03
C SER A 52 -17.76 -7.29 5.32
N PRO A 53 -17.25 -8.06 6.30
CA PRO A 53 -15.81 -8.30 6.50
C PRO A 53 -15.07 -8.86 5.27
N ARG A 54 -15.81 -9.38 4.27
CA ARG A 54 -15.24 -9.89 3.01
C ARG A 54 -14.71 -8.78 2.11
N ASP A 55 -15.27 -7.58 2.15
CA ASP A 55 -14.81 -6.49 1.28
C ASP A 55 -13.41 -6.02 1.70
N LEU A 56 -13.07 -6.10 2.99
CA LEU A 56 -11.76 -5.70 3.53
C LEU A 56 -10.70 -6.65 3.04
N THR A 57 -11.06 -7.92 3.08
CA THR A 57 -10.22 -9.00 2.62
C THR A 57 -9.90 -8.85 1.13
N ALA A 58 -10.85 -8.36 0.34
CA ALA A 58 -10.72 -8.26 -1.11
C ALA A 58 -9.95 -7.01 -1.57
N GLU A 59 -10.10 -5.87 -0.88
CA GLU A 59 -9.39 -4.62 -1.21
C GLU A 59 -7.99 -4.53 -0.57
N ALA A 60 -7.73 -5.32 0.48
CA ALA A 60 -6.47 -5.32 1.21
C ALA A 60 -5.21 -5.51 0.34
N PRO A 61 -5.16 -6.39 -0.68
CA PRO A 61 -3.99 -6.53 -1.55
C PRO A 61 -3.63 -5.23 -2.28
N ALA A 62 -4.61 -4.54 -2.86
CA ALA A 62 -4.39 -3.28 -3.57
C ALA A 62 -3.98 -2.14 -2.60
N LEU A 63 -4.59 -2.08 -1.41
CA LEU A 63 -4.22 -1.13 -0.35
C LEU A 63 -2.78 -1.35 0.16
N ARG A 64 -2.33 -2.60 0.29
CA ARG A 64 -0.93 -2.92 0.66
C ARG A 64 0.06 -2.41 -0.39
N VAL A 65 -0.21 -2.69 -1.67
CA VAL A 65 0.64 -2.25 -2.79
C VAL A 65 0.74 -0.72 -2.83
N ALA A 66 -0.39 -0.03 -2.75
CA ALA A 66 -0.42 1.43 -2.76
C ALA A 66 0.37 2.03 -1.58
N GLY A 67 0.20 1.49 -0.36
CA GLY A 67 0.95 1.94 0.81
C GLY A 67 2.45 1.67 0.72
N ALA A 68 2.85 0.48 0.23
CA ALA A 68 4.24 0.12 0.06
C ALA A 68 4.96 1.01 -0.98
N ALA A 69 4.26 1.40 -2.05
CA ALA A 69 4.83 2.23 -3.11
C ALA A 69 4.83 3.73 -2.79
N CYS A 70 3.78 4.23 -2.12
CA CYS A 70 3.55 5.67 -2.01
C CYS A 70 3.96 6.28 -0.67
N LEU A 71 3.88 5.54 0.45
CA LEU A 71 4.36 6.05 1.74
C LEU A 71 5.87 6.29 1.66
N THR A 72 6.40 7.28 2.38
CA THR A 72 7.81 7.72 2.27
C THR A 72 8.72 7.13 3.35
N GLY A 73 8.21 6.87 4.56
CA GLY A 73 9.02 6.31 5.66
C GLY A 73 9.00 4.77 5.72
N ALA A 74 10.16 4.14 5.94
CA ALA A 74 10.23 2.69 6.17
C ALA A 74 9.38 2.24 7.38
N ALA A 75 9.37 3.03 8.45
CA ALA A 75 8.51 2.79 9.61
C ALA A 75 7.01 2.95 9.28
N GLN A 76 6.64 3.90 8.41
CA GLN A 76 5.26 4.06 7.95
C GLN A 76 4.82 2.88 7.09
N VAL A 77 5.68 2.42 6.16
CA VAL A 77 5.41 1.24 5.34
C VAL A 77 5.28 -0.01 6.22
N ALA A 78 6.19 -0.21 7.17
CA ALA A 78 6.11 -1.34 8.11
C ALA A 78 4.82 -1.28 8.94
N SER A 79 4.49 -0.12 9.50
CA SER A 79 3.24 0.09 10.24
C SER A 79 2.01 -0.18 9.38
N TRP A 80 2.02 0.25 8.11
CA TRP A 80 0.94 0.03 7.16
C TRP A 80 0.77 -1.46 6.85
N LEU A 81 1.85 -2.15 6.48
CA LEU A 81 1.83 -3.57 6.16
C LEU A 81 1.50 -4.44 7.38
N SER A 82 1.85 -3.99 8.59
CA SER A 82 1.51 -4.69 9.83
C SER A 82 0.06 -4.48 10.29
N HIS A 83 -0.70 -3.58 9.66
CA HIS A 83 -2.03 -3.19 10.12
C HIS A 83 -2.99 -4.39 10.07
N ARG A 84 -3.67 -4.69 11.19
CA ARG A 84 -4.58 -5.84 11.35
C ARG A 84 -5.63 -5.99 10.24
N ASP A 85 -6.16 -4.86 9.78
CA ASP A 85 -7.18 -4.85 8.73
C ASP A 85 -6.59 -5.17 7.35
N LEU A 86 -5.28 -4.93 7.19
CA LEU A 86 -4.46 -5.34 6.06
C LEU A 86 -3.68 -6.62 6.38
N GLN A 87 -4.08 -7.40 7.39
CA GLN A 87 -3.47 -8.70 7.70
C GLN A 87 -4.43 -9.83 7.36
N VAL A 88 -5.40 -9.64 6.46
CA VAL A 88 -6.20 -10.77 6.02
C VAL A 88 -5.36 -11.61 5.04
N TRP A 89 -4.76 -12.69 5.56
CA TRP A 89 -3.89 -13.65 4.87
C TRP A 89 -4.68 -14.72 4.12
N ARG A 90 -5.75 -14.35 3.40
CA ARG A 90 -6.58 -15.34 2.70
C ARG A 90 -6.17 -15.61 1.24
N SER A 91 -5.13 -14.95 0.75
CA SER A 91 -4.38 -15.39 -0.43
C SER A 91 -2.99 -14.80 -0.35
N LEU A 92 -1.99 -15.64 -0.19
CA LEU A 92 -0.60 -15.31 -0.45
C LEU A 92 -0.45 -15.19 -1.98
N ASP A 93 -0.94 -14.09 -2.55
CA ASP A 93 -0.54 -13.69 -3.89
C ASP A 93 0.79 -12.93 -3.78
N ASP A 94 1.81 -13.76 -3.88
CA ASP A 94 3.16 -13.53 -4.39
C ASP A 94 4.08 -12.55 -3.62
N PRO A 95 4.99 -13.05 -2.76
CA PRO A 95 6.07 -12.24 -2.20
C PRO A 95 6.93 -11.56 -3.28
N ASP A 96 7.01 -12.12 -4.50
CA ASP A 96 7.76 -11.52 -5.60
C ASP A 96 7.11 -10.21 -6.08
N ARG A 97 5.79 -10.07 -5.98
CA ARG A 97 5.08 -8.82 -6.30
C ARG A 97 5.44 -7.72 -5.31
N MET A 98 5.46 -8.04 -4.01
CA MET A 98 5.85 -7.07 -2.98
C MET A 98 7.32 -6.67 -3.11
N VAL A 99 8.19 -7.64 -3.40
CA VAL A 99 9.62 -7.40 -3.67
C VAL A 99 9.79 -6.53 -4.91
N ALA A 100 9.04 -6.76 -5.98
CA ALA A 100 9.08 -5.94 -7.19
C ALA A 100 8.67 -4.48 -6.90
N VAL A 101 7.59 -4.26 -6.15
CA VAL A 101 7.14 -2.92 -5.76
C VAL A 101 8.18 -2.20 -4.91
N LEU A 102 8.77 -2.89 -3.92
CA LEU A 102 9.80 -2.30 -3.06
C LEU A 102 11.10 -2.00 -3.84
N ARG A 103 11.46 -2.82 -4.84
CA ARG A 103 12.65 -2.62 -5.69
C ARG A 103 12.53 -1.45 -6.66
N HIS A 104 11.33 -1.13 -7.15
CA HIS A 104 11.11 -0.05 -8.11
C HIS A 104 10.90 1.33 -7.46
N ARG A 105 11.12 1.43 -6.14
CA ARG A 105 11.02 2.70 -5.43
C ARG A 105 12.25 3.56 -5.73
N PRO A 106 12.10 4.78 -6.28
CA PRO A 106 13.24 5.65 -6.53
C PRO A 106 13.82 6.16 -5.19
N GLU A 107 15.07 5.79 -4.94
CA GLU A 107 15.91 6.25 -3.81
C GLU A 107 16.06 7.78 -3.84
N PRO A 108 16.04 8.44 -2.66
CA PRO A 108 17.23 8.40 -1.81
C PRO A 108 16.87 8.01 -0.38
N MET A 109 17.09 6.75 0.00
CA MET A 109 16.97 6.34 1.40
C MET A 109 18.28 5.63 1.83
N PRO A 110 18.94 6.08 2.91
CA PRO A 110 20.12 5.40 3.43
C PRO A 110 19.73 3.98 3.88
N ARG A 111 20.51 2.97 3.47
CA ARG A 111 20.37 1.58 3.94
C ARG A 111 20.27 1.55 5.46
N MET A 112 19.11 1.15 5.99
CA MET A 112 18.92 0.94 7.43
C MET A 112 19.85 -0.20 7.87
N ARG A 113 20.89 0.11 8.66
CA ARG A 113 21.67 -0.92 9.34
C ARG A 113 20.74 -1.58 10.35
N LEU A 114 20.45 -2.86 10.13
CA LEU A 114 19.88 -3.71 11.17
C LEU A 114 20.92 -3.78 12.29
N SER A 115 20.79 -2.93 13.31
CA SER A 115 21.52 -3.09 14.55
C SER A 115 21.09 -4.43 15.14
N ARG A 116 21.97 -5.44 15.07
CA ARG A 116 21.84 -6.66 15.86
C ARG A 116 21.67 -6.23 17.31
N ARG A 117 20.47 -6.41 17.85
CA ARG A 117 20.31 -6.53 19.29
C ARG A 117 20.77 -7.94 19.63
N ALA A 118 22.03 -8.05 20.05
CA ALA A 118 22.47 -9.22 20.79
C ALA A 118 21.63 -9.30 22.06
N ILE A 119 20.99 -10.45 22.26
CA ILE A 119 20.56 -10.93 23.58
C ILE A 119 21.63 -11.92 24.00
#